data_AF-A0A2G8JIE5-F1
#
_entry.id   AF-A0A2G8JIE5-F1
#
_cell.length_a   1.000
_cell.length_b   1.000
_cell.length_c   1.000
_cell.angle_alpha   90.00
_cell.angle_beta   90.00
_cell.angle_gamma   90.00
#
_symmetry.space_group_name_H-M   'P 1'
#
loop_
_entity.id
_entity.type
_entity.pdbx_description
1 polymer ?
#
loop_
_entity_poly.entity_id
_entity_poly.type
_entity_poly.pdbx_seq_one_letter_code
_entity_poly.pdbx_strand_id
1 'polypeptide(L)'
;MTGMEVPCIHDGDVTYTPRLIAVDLSGSLNTLRSDGVLYDVEVEQSGITWGGDVTMHKASPPVRNQFLSDLDMSEEGALQNPHIESPDKDLDDASMSSSQSGPSIKDRIYHLDDSVSVWSDFLYGHLHPKSLNIVREFAHQSDTEMFELFPQGKDLFKKRTVSEELEDKLHFFAEECDHLQGFQVLTNFDDGFSAWLLVRRAAR
;
A
#
# COMPACT_ATOMS: atom_id res chain seq x y z
N MET A 1 4.75 3.91 21.78
CA MET A 1 4.91 3.87 20.31
C MET A 1 3.57 4.04 19.57
N THR A 2 2.51 4.49 20.24
CA THR A 2 1.15 4.68 19.69
C THR A 2 0.98 5.89 18.76
N GLY A 3 2.06 6.61 18.43
CA GLY A 3 2.02 7.85 17.65
C GLY A 3 2.25 7.68 16.14
N MET A 4 2.49 6.46 15.65
CA MET A 4 2.74 6.22 14.22
C MET A 4 1.53 5.64 13.47
N GLU A 5 0.47 5.25 14.18
CA GLU A 5 -0.70 4.61 13.58
C GLU A 5 -1.97 5.45 13.75
N VAL A 6 -2.82 5.44 12.72
CA VAL A 6 -4.14 6.08 12.69
C VAL A 6 -5.20 5.01 12.95
N PRO A 7 -6.11 5.21 13.91
CA PRO A 7 -7.24 4.33 14.10
C PRO A 7 -8.19 4.42 12.90
N CYS A 8 -8.62 3.27 12.40
CA CYS A 8 -9.58 3.11 11.31
C CYS A 8 -10.60 2.05 11.71
N ILE A 9 -11.77 2.04 11.07
CA ILE A 9 -12.77 0.99 11.29
C ILE A 9 -12.78 0.09 10.06
N HIS A 10 -12.64 -1.22 10.27
CA HIS A 10 -12.74 -2.24 9.24
C HIS A 10 -13.61 -3.38 9.75
N ASP A 11 -14.65 -3.76 9.01
CA ASP A 11 -15.62 -4.81 9.40
C ASP A 11 -16.22 -4.67 10.80
N GLY A 12 -16.32 -3.44 11.31
CA GLY A 12 -16.88 -3.12 12.62
C GLY A 12 -15.87 -3.13 13.77
N ASP A 13 -14.64 -3.55 13.51
CA ASP A 13 -13.54 -3.55 14.47
C ASP A 13 -12.59 -2.37 14.25
N VAL A 14 -11.98 -1.90 15.35
CA VAL A 14 -10.96 -0.86 15.29
C VAL A 14 -9.64 -1.48 14.84
N THR A 15 -9.15 -1.04 13.69
CA THR A 15 -7.83 -1.39 13.16
C THR A 15 -6.93 -0.16 13.12
N TYR A 16 -5.64 -0.36 12.92
CA TYR A 16 -4.63 0.69 12.97
C TYR A 16 -3.80 0.65 11.69
N THR A 17 -3.65 1.81 11.04
CA THR A 17 -2.84 1.95 9.83
C THR A 17 -1.66 2.88 10.03
N PRO A 18 -0.52 2.66 9.38
CA PRO A 18 0.60 3.60 9.48
C PRO A 18 0.23 4.98 8.91
N ARG A 19 0.67 6.05 9.58
CA ARG A 19 0.68 7.43 9.07
C ARG A 19 1.70 7.56 7.94
N LEU A 20 1.36 7.05 6.77
CA LEU A 20 2.24 6.96 5.61
C LEU A 20 1.64 7.73 4.43
N ILE A 21 2.48 8.44 3.69
CA ILE A 21 2.18 8.87 2.33
C ILE A 21 3.28 8.31 1.43
N ALA A 22 2.93 7.36 0.58
CA ALA A 22 3.78 6.84 -0.47
C ALA A 22 3.33 7.42 -1.81
N VAL A 23 4.29 7.94 -2.56
CA VAL A 23 4.07 8.48 -3.90
C VAL A 23 4.84 7.62 -4.89
N ASP A 24 4.17 7.18 -5.94
CA ASP A 24 4.80 6.33 -6.94
C ASP A 24 4.10 6.46 -8.31
N LEU A 25 4.64 5.79 -9.32
CA LEU A 25 4.17 5.84 -10.70
C LEU A 25 3.08 4.81 -10.98
N SER A 26 2.33 5.03 -12.05
CA SER A 26 1.38 4.04 -12.53
C SER A 26 2.07 2.70 -12.85
N GLY A 27 1.44 1.59 -12.46
CA GLY A 27 1.99 0.24 -12.64
C GLY A 27 2.85 -0.29 -11.49
N SER A 28 3.12 0.50 -10.45
CA SER A 28 4.00 0.09 -9.36
C SER A 28 3.34 -0.69 -8.21
N LEU A 29 2.01 -0.81 -8.21
CA LEU A 29 1.27 -1.39 -7.07
C LEU A 29 0.93 -2.88 -7.22
N ASN A 30 1.18 -3.51 -8.37
CA ASN A 30 0.84 -4.92 -8.67
C ASN A 30 -0.47 -5.41 -8.00
N THR A 31 -0.39 -6.15 -6.87
CA THR A 31 -1.56 -6.69 -6.14
C THR A 31 -2.16 -5.77 -5.08
N LEU A 32 -1.46 -4.70 -4.71
CA LEU A 32 -1.88 -3.70 -3.74
C LEU A 32 -2.90 -2.74 -4.36
N ARG A 33 -4.03 -2.58 -3.67
CA ARG A 33 -5.11 -1.66 -4.05
C ARG A 33 -4.74 -0.22 -3.73
N SER A 34 -4.85 0.69 -4.71
CA SER A 34 -4.57 2.12 -4.51
C SER A 34 -5.55 2.80 -3.55
N ASP A 35 -6.78 2.29 -3.47
CA ASP A 35 -7.86 2.74 -2.60
C ASP A 35 -7.82 2.10 -1.21
N GLY A 36 -6.89 1.18 -0.97
CA GLY A 36 -6.84 0.38 0.26
C GLY A 36 -7.89 -0.73 0.30
N VAL A 37 -7.90 -1.48 1.40
CA VAL A 37 -8.85 -2.59 1.65
C VAL A 37 -9.84 -2.24 2.75
N LEU A 38 -9.59 -1.16 3.50
CA LEU A 38 -10.29 -0.84 4.74
C LEU A 38 -11.71 -0.36 4.54
N TYR A 39 -11.96 0.35 3.45
CA TYR A 39 -13.25 0.91 3.12
C TYR A 39 -13.69 0.31 1.79
N ASP A 40 -14.94 -0.14 1.72
CA ASP A 40 -15.59 -0.41 0.44
C ASP A 40 -15.82 0.94 -0.25
N VAL A 41 -14.81 1.35 -1.01
CA VAL A 41 -15.00 2.38 -2.01
C VAL A 41 -15.83 1.71 -3.11
N GLU A 42 -17.14 1.93 -3.08
CA GLU A 42 -17.99 1.68 -4.24
C GLU A 42 -17.44 2.55 -5.38
N VAL A 43 -16.54 1.97 -6.18
CA VAL A 43 -16.15 2.57 -7.45
C VAL A 43 -17.41 2.51 -8.28
N GLU A 44 -18.16 3.60 -8.32
CA GLU A 44 -19.27 3.75 -9.26
C GLU A 44 -18.70 3.39 -10.62
N GLN A 45 -19.11 2.23 -11.14
CA GLN A 45 -18.79 1.85 -12.50
C GLN A 45 -19.44 2.94 -13.35
N SER A 46 -18.61 3.86 -13.85
CA SER A 46 -19.03 4.89 -14.77
C SER A 46 -19.67 4.15 -15.95
N GLY A 47 -21.01 4.07 -15.92
CA GLY A 47 -21.79 3.30 -16.87
C GLY A 47 -21.36 3.71 -18.26
N ILE A 48 -21.11 2.74 -19.14
CA ILE A 48 -20.70 3.00 -20.51
C ILE A 48 -21.81 3.83 -21.18
N THR A 49 -21.58 5.14 -21.24
CA THR A 49 -22.54 6.13 -21.77
C THR A 49 -22.39 6.31 -23.28
N TRP A 50 -21.41 5.64 -23.89
CA TRP A 50 -21.15 5.70 -25.32
C TRP A 50 -22.14 4.82 -26.09
N GLY A 51 -22.99 5.44 -26.91
CA GLY A 51 -23.99 4.78 -27.76
C GLY A 51 -23.42 4.14 -29.02
N GLY A 52 -22.30 3.42 -28.91
CA GLY A 52 -21.64 2.71 -30.00
C GLY A 52 -21.37 1.24 -29.65
N ASP A 53 -20.90 0.47 -30.62
CA ASP A 53 -20.45 -0.90 -30.38
C ASP A 53 -19.12 -0.85 -29.62
N VAL A 54 -19.16 -1.17 -28.32
CA VAL A 54 -18.00 -1.13 -27.42
C VAL A 54 -17.61 -2.56 -27.05
N THR A 55 -16.43 -2.99 -27.48
CA THR A 55 -15.82 -4.24 -27.03
C THR A 55 -15.00 -3.98 -25.78
N MET A 56 -15.45 -4.49 -24.64
CA MET A 56 -14.69 -4.43 -23.38
C MET A 56 -13.60 -5.49 -23.38
N HIS A 57 -12.34 -5.06 -23.29
CA HIS A 57 -11.21 -5.94 -23.05
C HIS A 57 -10.78 -5.83 -21.58
N LYS A 58 -10.82 -6.95 -20.84
CA LYS A 58 -10.39 -7.02 -19.45
C LYS A 58 -9.05 -7.74 -19.37
N ALA A 59 -8.04 -7.10 -18.77
CA ALA A 59 -6.75 -7.72 -18.50
C ALA A 59 -6.88 -8.79 -17.40
N SER A 60 -5.98 -9.78 -17.40
CA SER A 60 -5.91 -10.77 -16.33
C SER A 60 -5.52 -10.09 -15.01
N PRO A 61 -6.12 -10.48 -13.86
CA PRO A 61 -5.74 -9.95 -12.57
C PRO A 61 -4.25 -10.19 -12.25
N PRO A 62 -3.63 -9.28 -11.48
CA PRO A 62 -2.30 -9.49 -10.90
C PRO A 62 -2.23 -10.76 -10.05
N VAL A 63 -1.11 -11.48 -10.11
CA VAL A 63 -0.90 -12.71 -9.34
C VAL A 63 -0.21 -12.37 -8.02
N ARG A 64 -0.78 -12.83 -6.89
CA ARG A 64 -0.15 -12.74 -5.57
C ARG A 64 1.03 -13.72 -5.47
N ASN A 65 2.10 -13.29 -4.82
CA ASN A 65 3.23 -14.15 -4.50
C ASN A 65 2.89 -15.09 -3.33
N GLN A 66 3.72 -16.12 -3.13
CA GLN A 66 3.49 -17.14 -2.09
C GLN A 66 3.47 -16.55 -0.68
N PHE A 67 4.30 -15.53 -0.43
CA PHE A 67 4.38 -14.86 0.88
C PHE A 67 3.06 -14.20 1.26
N LEU A 68 2.48 -13.39 0.35
CA LEU A 68 1.21 -12.73 0.57
C LEU A 68 0.07 -13.75 0.69
N SER A 69 0.06 -14.79 -0.15
CA SER A 69 -0.95 -15.85 -0.05
C SER A 69 -0.91 -16.62 1.28
N ASP A 70 0.28 -16.95 1.78
CA ASP A 70 0.43 -17.62 3.07
C ASP A 70 -0.06 -16.70 4.22
N LEU A 71 0.19 -15.39 4.13
CA LEU A 71 -0.31 -14.41 5.11
C LEU A 71 -1.84 -14.27 5.07
N ASP A 72 -2.43 -14.15 3.88
CA ASP A 72 -3.88 -14.09 3.69
C ASP A 72 -4.56 -15.31 4.36
N MET A 73 -4.01 -16.52 4.14
CA MET A 73 -4.52 -17.76 4.75
C MET A 73 -4.42 -17.77 6.28
N SER A 74 -3.39 -17.13 6.84
CA SER A 74 -3.21 -17.04 8.29
C SER A 74 -4.21 -16.08 8.93
N GLU A 75 -4.50 -14.96 8.27
CA GLU A 75 -5.47 -13.98 8.74
C GLU A 75 -6.90 -14.56 8.70
N GLU A 76 -7.29 -15.21 7.60
CA GLU A 76 -8.58 -15.91 7.49
C GLU A 76 -8.74 -16.99 8.57
N GLY A 77 -7.69 -17.77 8.81
CA GLY A 77 -7.68 -18.80 9.86
C GLY A 77 -7.85 -18.25 11.28
N ALA A 78 -7.32 -17.04 11.55
CA ALA A 78 -7.48 -16.35 12.83
C ALA A 78 -8.92 -15.85 13.03
N LEU A 79 -9.56 -15.32 11.98
CA LEU A 79 -10.95 -14.86 12.02
C LEU A 79 -11.95 -16.01 12.25
N GLN A 80 -11.64 -17.23 11.80
CA GLN A 80 -12.48 -18.40 12.02
C GLN A 80 -12.42 -18.96 13.46
N ASN A 81 -11.37 -18.67 14.23
CA ASN A 81 -11.17 -19.15 15.60
C ASN A 81 -10.72 -18.00 16.54
N PRO A 82 -11.60 -17.06 16.90
CA PRO A 82 -11.25 -15.86 17.69
C PRO A 82 -10.90 -16.14 19.16
N HIS A 83 -10.90 -17.40 19.61
CA HIS A 83 -10.65 -17.77 21.00
C HIS A 83 -9.44 -18.70 21.05
N ILE A 84 -8.24 -18.13 21.18
CA ILE A 84 -7.07 -18.54 21.99
C ILE A 84 -5.91 -17.61 21.58
N GLU A 85 -5.84 -16.43 22.19
CA GLU A 85 -4.55 -15.79 22.48
C GLU A 85 -4.55 -15.41 23.95
N SER A 86 -4.19 -16.39 24.79
CA SER A 86 -3.57 -16.11 26.07
C SER A 86 -2.07 -16.34 25.90
N PRO A 87 -1.20 -15.32 26.04
CA PRO A 87 0.21 -15.58 26.30
C PRO A 87 0.29 -16.21 27.68
N ASP A 88 1.23 -17.11 27.89
CA ASP A 88 1.46 -17.86 29.14
C ASP A 88 0.60 -19.13 29.32
N LYS A 89 0.88 -20.16 28.51
CA LYS A 89 0.87 -21.52 29.04
C LYS A 89 2.15 -22.24 28.64
N ASP A 90 3.06 -22.29 29.61
CA ASP A 90 4.12 -23.28 29.69
C ASP A 90 3.52 -24.68 29.53
N LEU A 91 4.06 -25.41 28.54
CA LEU A 91 4.29 -26.85 28.37
C LEU A 91 3.30 -27.90 28.96
N ASP A 92 3.44 -29.10 28.40
CA ASP A 92 2.84 -30.38 28.79
C ASP A 92 1.33 -30.59 28.62
N ASP A 93 0.91 -31.02 27.42
CA ASP A 93 0.24 -32.33 27.31
C ASP A 93 0.34 -32.92 25.89
N ALA A 94 0.67 -34.22 25.84
CA ALA A 94 0.79 -34.99 24.62
C ALA A 94 -0.59 -35.51 24.20
N SER A 95 -1.20 -34.91 23.17
CA SER A 95 -2.28 -35.55 22.43
C SER A 95 -2.05 -35.49 20.92
N MET A 96 -1.88 -36.67 20.34
CA MET A 96 -1.73 -36.91 18.92
C MET A 96 -3.01 -36.54 18.18
N SER A 97 -2.96 -35.48 17.37
CA SER A 97 -3.81 -35.35 16.19
C SER A 97 -2.90 -35.19 14.97
N SER A 98 -2.96 -36.18 14.09
CA SER A 98 -2.24 -36.23 12.83
C SER A 98 -2.92 -35.29 11.83
N SER A 99 -2.57 -34.02 11.90
CA SER A 99 -2.76 -33.06 10.81
C SER A 99 -1.35 -32.70 10.37
N GLN A 100 -1.03 -32.86 9.09
CA GLN A 100 0.29 -32.52 8.54
C GLN A 100 0.55 -31.03 8.80
N SER A 101 1.21 -30.71 9.91
CA SER A 101 1.61 -29.35 10.23
C SER A 101 2.78 -29.00 9.31
N GLY A 102 2.47 -28.39 8.18
CA GLY A 102 3.49 -27.68 7.41
C GLY A 102 4.23 -26.68 8.30
N PRO A 103 5.44 -26.25 7.91
CA PRO A 103 6.17 -25.25 8.67
C PRO A 103 5.31 -24.02 8.91
N SER A 104 5.32 -23.52 10.14
CA SER A 104 4.73 -22.24 10.51
C SER A 104 5.24 -21.15 9.56
N ILE A 105 4.41 -20.17 9.22
CA ILE A 105 4.79 -19.07 8.32
C ILE A 105 6.10 -18.40 8.75
N LYS A 106 6.32 -18.32 10.07
CA LYS A 106 7.55 -17.75 10.68
C LYS A 106 8.82 -18.54 10.34
N ASP A 107 8.69 -19.83 10.01
CA ASP A 107 9.80 -20.73 9.69
C ASP A 107 10.01 -20.89 8.17
N ARG A 108 9.12 -20.31 7.35
CA ARG A 108 9.23 -20.38 5.89
C ARG A 108 10.23 -19.35 5.38
N ILE A 109 11.08 -19.81 4.46
CA ILE A 109 12.03 -18.95 3.74
C ILE A 109 11.43 -18.64 2.38
N TYR A 110 11.16 -17.36 2.11
CA TYR A 110 10.66 -16.88 0.83
C TYR A 110 11.81 -16.25 0.04
N HIS A 111 12.03 -16.71 -1.19
CA HIS A 111 12.97 -16.10 -2.14
C HIS A 111 12.24 -15.01 -2.94
N LEU A 112 11.94 -13.90 -2.29
CA LEU A 112 11.16 -12.81 -2.90
C LEU A 112 11.94 -12.06 -3.99
N ASP A 113 13.27 -12.01 -3.89
CA ASP A 113 14.14 -11.34 -4.88
C ASP A 113 13.94 -11.86 -6.31
N ASP A 114 13.57 -13.13 -6.47
CA ASP A 114 13.37 -13.75 -7.79
C ASP A 114 11.92 -13.60 -8.31
N SER A 115 10.97 -13.33 -7.43
CA SER A 115 9.53 -13.38 -7.75
C SER A 115 8.84 -12.03 -7.73
N VAL A 116 9.47 -11.02 -7.12
CA VAL A 116 8.88 -9.70 -6.90
C VAL A 116 9.60 -8.65 -7.74
N SER A 117 8.82 -7.89 -8.51
CA SER A 117 9.32 -6.79 -9.35
C SER A 117 8.96 -5.40 -8.82
N VAL A 118 8.07 -5.30 -7.83
CA VAL A 118 7.59 -4.04 -7.26
C VAL A 118 7.61 -4.07 -5.74
N TRP A 119 7.78 -2.90 -5.11
CA TRP A 119 7.88 -2.80 -3.66
C TRP A 119 6.58 -3.25 -2.94
N SER A 120 5.42 -3.07 -3.57
CA SER A 120 4.12 -3.32 -2.95
C SER A 120 3.91 -4.80 -2.62
N ASP A 121 4.59 -5.70 -3.31
CA ASP A 121 4.45 -7.15 -3.09
C ASP A 121 5.23 -7.64 -1.86
N PHE A 122 6.06 -6.78 -1.26
CA PHE A 122 6.64 -7.00 0.07
C PHE A 122 5.72 -6.51 1.19
N LEU A 123 4.71 -5.70 0.86
CA LEU A 123 3.82 -5.08 1.84
C LEU A 123 2.56 -5.92 2.02
N TYR A 124 2.36 -6.42 3.24
CA TYR A 124 1.09 -7.02 3.66
C TYR A 124 0.16 -6.04 4.38
N GLY A 125 0.72 -5.06 5.07
CA GLY A 125 -0.05 -4.18 5.97
C GLY A 125 -1.14 -3.38 5.26
N HIS A 126 -2.31 -3.31 5.90
CA HIS A 126 -3.41 -2.48 5.45
C HIS A 126 -3.02 -1.00 5.49
N LEU A 127 -3.20 -0.31 4.37
CA LEU A 127 -2.96 1.13 4.25
C LEU A 127 -4.28 1.89 4.27
N HIS A 128 -4.24 3.09 4.86
CA HIS A 128 -5.33 4.04 4.76
C HIS A 128 -5.53 4.47 3.30
N PRO A 129 -6.75 4.72 2.79
CA PRO A 129 -6.99 5.13 1.39
C PRO A 129 -6.24 6.39 0.96
N LYS A 130 -5.89 7.25 1.92
CA LYS A 130 -5.11 8.47 1.68
C LYS A 130 -3.59 8.23 1.69
N SER A 131 -3.13 7.01 1.92
CA SER A 131 -1.69 6.71 2.01
C SER A 131 -1.00 6.63 0.66
N LEU A 132 -1.72 6.28 -0.40
CA LEU A 132 -1.13 6.11 -1.73
C LEU A 132 -1.44 7.31 -2.62
N ASN A 133 -0.44 7.81 -3.33
CA ASN A 133 -0.59 8.82 -4.38
C ASN A 133 0.09 8.34 -5.65
N ILE A 134 -0.70 7.98 -6.66
CA ILE A 134 -0.18 7.43 -7.92
C ILE A 134 -0.17 8.51 -9.00
N VAL A 135 1.03 8.85 -9.44
CA VAL A 135 1.30 9.73 -10.57
C VAL A 135 1.00 8.97 -11.85
N ARG A 136 0.06 9.49 -12.66
CA ARG A 136 -0.41 8.80 -13.87
C ARG A 136 0.26 9.28 -15.16
N GLU A 137 1.01 10.38 -15.11
CA GLU A 137 1.71 10.91 -16.29
C GLU A 137 2.98 10.14 -16.66
N PHE A 138 3.43 9.25 -15.79
CA PHE A 138 4.58 8.39 -16.00
C PHE A 138 4.24 6.97 -15.54
N ALA A 139 4.98 5.99 -16.07
CA ALA A 139 4.75 4.59 -15.79
C ALA A 139 6.02 3.92 -15.28
N HIS A 140 5.84 3.04 -14.29
CA HIS A 140 6.90 2.23 -13.72
C HIS A 140 7.46 1.28 -14.79
N GLN A 141 8.79 1.27 -14.94
CA GLN A 141 9.50 0.41 -15.91
C GLN A 141 8.99 0.55 -17.35
N SER A 142 8.59 1.76 -17.76
CA SER A 142 8.14 2.06 -19.12
C SER A 142 9.25 2.66 -19.97
N ASP A 143 9.43 2.17 -21.20
CA ASP A 143 10.39 2.72 -22.17
C ASP A 143 9.94 4.07 -22.75
N THR A 144 8.63 4.35 -22.73
CA THR A 144 8.04 5.55 -23.36
C THR A 144 7.70 6.64 -22.36
N GLU A 145 7.26 6.25 -21.16
CA GLU A 145 6.76 7.15 -20.12
C GLU A 145 7.73 7.19 -18.92
N MET A 146 9.01 7.35 -19.23
CA MET A 146 10.11 7.36 -18.25
C MET A 146 10.11 8.59 -17.33
N PHE A 147 10.46 8.37 -16.07
CA PHE A 147 10.57 9.39 -15.03
C PHE A 147 11.97 9.41 -14.39
N GLU A 148 13.02 9.49 -15.20
CA GLU A 148 14.41 9.39 -14.73
C GLU A 148 15.09 10.76 -14.51
N LEU A 149 14.51 11.84 -15.05
CA LEU A 149 15.19 13.13 -15.09
C LEU A 149 14.65 14.10 -14.03
N PHE A 150 15.57 14.74 -13.30
CA PHE A 150 15.27 15.77 -12.32
C PHE A 150 14.30 16.88 -12.81
N PRO A 151 14.43 17.45 -14.03
CA PRO A 151 13.50 18.46 -14.52
C PRO A 151 12.05 17.96 -14.62
N GLN A 152 11.84 16.69 -14.98
CA GLN A 152 10.50 16.09 -15.07
C GLN A 152 9.82 16.11 -13.70
N GLY A 153 10.52 15.68 -12.66
CA GLY A 153 9.99 15.72 -11.31
C GLY A 153 9.75 17.12 -10.78
N LYS A 154 10.64 18.07 -11.09
CA LYS A 154 10.45 19.48 -10.74
C LYS A 154 9.20 20.07 -11.39
N ASP A 155 8.96 19.77 -12.67
CA ASP A 155 7.79 20.28 -13.38
C ASP A 155 6.51 19.57 -12.98
N LEU A 156 6.57 18.28 -12.66
CA LEU A 156 5.46 17.52 -12.08
C LEU A 156 5.04 18.11 -10.73
N PHE A 157 5.98 18.38 -9.82
CA PHE A 157 5.67 18.94 -8.50
C PHE A 157 5.10 20.37 -8.57
N LYS A 158 5.44 21.15 -9.59
CA LYS A 158 4.83 22.47 -9.81
C LYS A 158 3.36 22.38 -10.24
N LYS A 159 2.90 21.23 -10.75
CA LYS A 159 1.49 21.07 -11.09
C LYS A 159 0.68 21.16 -9.81
N ARG A 160 -0.27 22.08 -9.82
CA ARG A 160 -1.14 22.33 -8.67
C ARG A 160 -1.91 21.08 -8.24
N THR A 161 -2.35 20.26 -9.21
CA THR A 161 -3.04 18.99 -8.94
C THR A 161 -2.22 18.05 -8.04
N VAL A 162 -0.93 17.87 -8.34
CA VAL A 162 -0.06 16.96 -7.59
C VAL A 162 0.31 17.56 -6.23
N SER A 163 0.72 18.83 -6.21
CA SER A 163 1.13 19.49 -4.97
C SER A 163 -0.02 19.63 -3.97
N GLU A 164 -1.23 19.97 -4.43
CA GLU A 164 -2.40 20.12 -3.54
C GLU A 164 -2.89 18.77 -3.05
N GLU A 165 -2.95 17.74 -3.90
CA GLU A 165 -3.35 16.40 -3.45
C GLU A 165 -2.39 15.84 -2.40
N LEU A 166 -1.09 16.09 -2.55
CA LEU A 166 -0.08 15.70 -1.56
C LEU A 166 -0.23 16.51 -0.25
N GLU A 167 -0.46 17.82 -0.35
CA GLU A 167 -0.68 18.71 0.80
C GLU A 167 -1.95 18.31 1.57
N ASP A 168 -3.04 17.98 0.87
CA ASP A 168 -4.30 17.53 1.48
C ASP A 168 -4.14 16.19 2.22
N LYS A 169 -3.40 15.23 1.64
CA LYS A 169 -3.08 13.96 2.31
C LYS A 169 -2.21 14.20 3.55
N LEU A 170 -1.24 15.10 3.45
CA LEU A 170 -0.38 15.49 4.57
C LEU A 170 -1.18 16.12 5.71
N HIS A 171 -2.06 17.08 5.39
CA HIS A 171 -2.93 17.72 6.37
C HIS A 171 -3.81 16.71 7.09
N PHE A 172 -4.43 15.78 6.36
CA PHE A 172 -5.23 14.71 6.97
C PHE A 172 -4.47 13.96 8.06
N PHE A 173 -3.25 13.48 7.79
CA PHE A 173 -2.48 12.74 8.79
C PHE A 173 -1.91 13.62 9.91
N ALA A 174 -1.59 14.88 9.60
CA ALA A 174 -1.07 15.83 10.57
C ALA A 174 -2.14 16.30 11.56
N GLU A 175 -3.38 16.47 11.11
CA GLU A 175 -4.52 16.87 11.95
C GLU A 175 -4.90 15.77 12.95
N GLU A 176 -4.73 14.50 12.58
CA GLU A 176 -4.89 13.34 13.46
C GLU A 176 -3.72 13.14 14.44
N CYS A 177 -2.78 14.09 14.53
CA CYS A 177 -1.68 14.08 15.49
C CYS A 177 -1.93 15.07 16.63
N ASP A 178 -1.99 14.58 17.87
CA ASP A 178 -2.01 15.47 19.05
C ASP A 178 -0.71 16.27 19.19
N HIS A 179 0.42 15.65 18.84
CA HIS A 179 1.76 16.23 18.96
C HIS A 179 2.65 15.82 17.78
N LEU A 180 2.54 16.53 16.65
CA LEU A 180 3.38 16.30 15.48
C LEU A 180 4.84 16.71 15.76
N GLN A 181 5.75 15.73 15.80
CA GLN A 181 7.19 15.96 16.04
C GLN A 181 7.98 16.30 14.78
N GLY A 182 7.51 15.83 13.61
CA GLY A 182 8.17 16.02 12.34
C GLY A 182 7.79 14.94 11.33
N PHE A 183 8.48 14.94 10.19
CA PHE A 183 8.26 14.01 9.09
C PHE A 183 9.55 13.25 8.77
N GLN A 184 9.42 11.96 8.47
CA GLN A 184 10.48 11.19 7.84
C GLN A 184 10.19 11.11 6.35
N VAL A 185 11.13 11.61 5.54
CA VAL A 185 11.00 11.62 4.07
C VAL A 185 12.07 10.68 3.50
N LEU A 186 11.61 9.70 2.72
CA LEU A 186 12.44 8.79 1.95
C LEU A 186 12.18 9.05 0.47
N THR A 187 13.24 9.22 -0.31
CA THR A 187 13.14 9.50 -1.74
C THR A 187 14.33 8.94 -2.47
N ASN A 188 14.11 8.56 -3.72
CA ASN A 188 15.16 8.15 -4.63
C ASN A 188 16.01 9.37 -5.04
N PHE A 189 17.29 9.15 -5.28
CA PHE A 189 18.22 10.22 -5.68
C PHE A 189 18.55 10.18 -7.18
N ASP A 190 18.18 9.11 -7.85
CA ASP A 190 18.58 8.73 -9.20
C ASP A 190 17.46 8.89 -10.24
N ASP A 191 16.23 9.17 -9.82
CA ASP A 191 15.08 9.38 -10.69
C ASP A 191 14.47 10.79 -10.56
N GLY A 192 13.34 11.02 -11.21
CA GLY A 192 12.61 12.29 -11.15
C GLY A 192 12.17 12.70 -9.75
N PHE A 193 11.93 11.76 -8.83
CA PHE A 193 11.50 12.07 -7.45
C PHE A 193 12.58 12.80 -6.65
N SER A 194 13.85 12.65 -7.03
CA SER A 194 14.97 13.41 -6.45
C SER A 194 14.76 14.93 -6.44
N ALA A 195 13.97 15.45 -7.39
CA ALA A 195 13.63 16.86 -7.46
C ALA A 195 12.73 17.34 -6.32
N TRP A 196 11.89 16.47 -5.77
CA TRP A 196 10.85 16.84 -4.82
C TRP A 196 11.42 17.28 -3.47
N LEU A 197 12.58 16.75 -3.07
CA LEU A 197 13.29 17.20 -1.88
C LEU A 197 13.86 18.63 -2.01
N LEU A 198 14.22 19.02 -3.24
CA LEU A 198 14.94 20.26 -3.54
C LEU A 198 14.01 21.38 -4.05
N VAL A 199 12.75 21.06 -4.34
CA VAL A 199 11.76 22.08 -4.74
C VAL A 199 11.40 22.92 -3.53
N ARG A 200 12.19 23.97 -3.30
CA ARG A 200 11.77 25.07 -2.43
C ARG A 200 10.58 25.75 -3.08
N ARG A 201 9.45 25.79 -2.37
CA ARG A 201 8.34 26.69 -2.69
C ARG A 201 8.94 28.10 -2.64
N ALA A 202 9.18 28.70 -3.81
CA ALA A 202 9.54 30.11 -3.88
C ALA A 202 8.33 30.88 -3.38
N ALA A 203 8.37 31.30 -2.11
CA ALA A 203 7.40 32.22 -1.56
C ALA A 203 7.36 33.45 -2.48
N ARG A 204 6.21 33.68 -3.10
CA ARG A 204 5.85 34.96 -3.71
C ARG A 204 4.90 35.67 -2.77
#